data_AF-A0A6L9J0Y0-F1
#
_entry.id   AF-A0A6L9J0Y0-F1
#
_cell.length_a   1.000
_cell.length_b   1.000
_cell.length_c   1.000
_cell.angle_alpha   90.00
_cell.angle_beta   90.00
_cell.angle_gamma   90.00
#
_symmetry.space_group_name_H-M   'P 1'
#
loop_
_entity.id
_entity.type
_entity.pdbx_description
1 polymer ?
#
loop_
_entity_poly.entity_id
_entity_poly.type
_entity_poly.pdbx_seq_one_letter_code
_entity_poly.pdbx_strand_id
1 'polypeptide(L)'
;MRVMETIMVGVVLVGMVGGVAWAGAPPVRDGWSGESVLLVEPTPTGCAVTPAARDINVRARPGEDQPVVVVLAYGSTLPVAGHNAGRDWYAVWLETPDGVTGDVPPGWVAAWVGEAVGACEELSVIDPPADPPEYDVLMAVPVLPDINPDRLREIFERGQALEIDARAVTWVGDCNTASELFLNPFDQENYDLGPYGELEDTVLYFAGWFTHESMAGQVGFNALTMLDPIWVDPALCEDDEGPLACEYRRVRPAVAVMMFGPNDM
;
A
#
# COMPACT_ATOMS: atom_id res chain seq x y z
N MET A 1 29.72 -22.44 22.92
CA MET A 1 28.34 -21.94 23.03
C MET A 1 28.15 -21.00 21.83
N ARG A 2 27.86 -21.42 20.59
CA ARG A 2 26.95 -22.44 20.02
C ARG A 2 25.52 -22.22 20.52
N VAL A 3 24.51 -21.82 19.75
CA VAL A 3 24.35 -21.53 18.30
C VAL A 3 23.25 -20.47 18.21
N MET A 4 23.52 -19.33 17.56
CA MET A 4 22.52 -18.35 17.15
C MET A 4 22.71 -18.23 15.63
N GLU A 5 22.05 -19.12 14.89
CA GLU A 5 22.08 -19.15 13.43
C GLU A 5 20.65 -19.28 12.90
N THR A 6 20.29 -18.28 12.09
CA THR A 6 19.38 -18.37 10.95
C THR A 6 17.88 -18.42 11.22
N ILE A 7 17.31 -17.24 11.49
CA ILE A 7 16.00 -16.86 10.94
C ILE A 7 16.29 -15.78 9.90
N MET A 8 16.28 -16.17 8.63
CA MET A 8 16.31 -15.26 7.49
C MET A 8 14.89 -15.25 6.92
N VAL A 9 14.06 -14.34 7.42
CA VAL A 9 12.89 -13.83 6.71
C VAL A 9 13.09 -12.32 6.73
N GLY A 10 13.27 -11.74 5.54
CA GLY A 10 13.79 -10.41 5.35
C GLY A 10 12.93 -9.33 6.00
N VAL A 11 13.46 -8.74 7.08
CA VAL A 11 13.07 -7.42 7.58
C VAL A 11 14.36 -6.64 7.72
N VAL A 12 14.57 -5.66 6.85
CA VAL A 12 15.68 -4.70 6.97
C VAL A 12 15.24 -3.64 7.98
N LEU A 13 15.74 -3.77 9.22
CA LEU A 13 15.71 -2.72 10.23
C LEU A 13 17.14 -2.49 10.70
N VAL A 14 17.72 -1.34 10.33
CA VAL A 14 19.02 -0.87 10.81
C VAL A 14 18.76 0.22 11.86
N GLY A 15 19.04 -0.10 13.11
CA GLY A 15 19.15 0.83 14.24
C GLY A 15 20.60 0.99 14.70
N MET A 16 21.01 2.24 14.84
CA MET A 16 22.34 2.81 15.14
C MET A 16 23.14 2.18 16.31
N VAL A 17 24.48 2.14 16.21
CA VAL A 17 25.45 3.04 16.89
C VAL A 17 26.88 2.80 16.32
N GLY A 18 27.57 3.85 15.84
CA GLY A 18 29.02 3.83 15.62
C GLY A 18 29.47 4.48 14.31
N GLY A 19 29.96 5.72 14.39
CA GLY A 19 30.23 6.60 13.26
C GLY A 19 31.20 6.06 12.20
N VAL A 20 30.75 6.12 10.95
CA VAL A 20 31.59 6.27 9.76
C VAL A 20 30.91 7.33 8.90
N ALA A 21 31.64 8.40 8.61
CA ALA A 21 31.16 9.55 7.84
C ALA A 21 30.80 9.12 6.41
N TRP A 22 29.54 9.33 6.03
CA TRP A 22 29.12 9.33 4.63
C TRP A 22 28.97 10.79 4.18
N ALA A 23 29.81 11.17 3.23
CA ALA A 23 29.74 12.44 2.54
C ALA A 23 28.53 12.46 1.60
N GLY A 24 27.75 13.55 1.66
CA GLY A 24 26.94 14.03 0.53
C GLY A 24 25.49 13.55 0.47
N ALA A 25 24.66 13.92 1.46
CA ALA A 25 23.23 14.11 1.19
C ALA A 25 23.03 15.54 0.65
N PRO A 26 22.36 15.75 -0.50
CA PRO A 26 22.00 17.09 -0.94
C PRO A 26 21.02 17.73 0.07
N PRO A 27 21.06 19.05 0.27
CA PRO A 27 20.22 19.71 1.26
C PRO A 27 18.74 19.59 0.90
N VAL A 28 17.93 19.29 1.90
CA VAL A 28 16.47 19.45 1.86
C VAL A 28 16.21 20.93 1.58
N ARG A 29 15.62 21.25 0.43
CA ARG A 29 15.22 22.61 0.08
C ARG A 29 13.92 22.93 0.81
N ASP A 30 14.05 23.63 1.93
CA ASP A 30 12.96 24.38 2.53
C ASP A 30 12.48 25.47 1.56
N GLY A 31 11.16 25.57 1.37
CA GLY A 31 10.51 26.73 0.76
C GLY A 31 10.09 26.54 -0.69
N TRP A 32 8.90 25.97 -0.90
CA TRP A 32 8.12 26.22 -2.11
C TRP A 32 7.08 27.29 -1.78
N SER A 33 7.49 28.56 -1.82
CA SER A 33 6.57 29.68 -1.87
C SER A 33 5.94 29.72 -3.26
N GLY A 34 4.60 29.82 -3.33
CA GLY A 34 3.82 29.81 -4.56
C GLY A 34 4.16 30.98 -5.49
N GLU A 35 5.13 30.77 -6.37
CA GLU A 35 5.48 31.68 -7.45
C GLU A 35 4.96 31.12 -8.78
N SER A 36 4.33 32.02 -9.53
CA SER A 36 3.71 31.80 -10.83
C SER A 36 4.69 31.22 -11.85
N VAL A 37 4.29 30.10 -12.46
CA VAL A 37 4.97 29.43 -13.58
C VAL A 37 4.92 30.35 -14.82
N LEU A 38 6.09 30.68 -15.38
CA LEU A 38 6.21 31.42 -16.64
C LEU A 38 6.35 30.43 -17.80
N LEU A 39 5.49 30.56 -18.81
CA LEU A 39 5.39 29.66 -19.96
C LEU A 39 6.52 29.90 -20.97
N VAL A 40 7.29 28.87 -21.34
CA VAL A 40 8.04 28.84 -22.61
C VAL A 40 7.61 27.63 -23.43
N GLU A 41 7.41 27.85 -24.73
CA GLU A 41 6.80 26.87 -25.64
C GLU A 41 7.73 25.68 -25.94
N PRO A 42 7.37 24.43 -25.59
CA PRO A 42 7.87 23.28 -26.35
C PRO A 42 7.28 23.40 -27.76
N THR A 43 8.01 22.95 -28.80
CA THR A 43 7.58 23.02 -30.21
C THR A 43 6.06 22.95 -30.32
N PRO A 44 5.35 24.04 -30.66
CA PRO A 44 3.92 24.08 -30.50
C PRO A 44 3.32 23.17 -31.56
N THR A 45 3.05 21.91 -31.20
CA THR A 45 1.73 21.39 -31.45
C THR A 45 0.82 22.47 -30.91
N GLY A 46 0.17 23.25 -31.77
CA GLY A 46 -0.64 24.42 -31.38
C GLY A 46 -1.88 24.03 -30.56
N CYS A 47 -1.80 22.93 -29.83
CA CYS A 47 -2.75 22.32 -28.94
C CYS A 47 -2.33 22.59 -27.50
N ALA A 48 -3.29 23.01 -26.70
CA ALA A 48 -3.13 23.14 -25.28
C ALA A 48 -4.36 22.56 -24.56
N VAL A 49 -4.17 22.14 -23.32
CA VAL A 49 -5.26 21.65 -22.46
C VAL A 49 -5.54 22.67 -21.37
N THR A 50 -6.82 23.01 -21.20
CA THR A 50 -7.30 23.95 -20.18
C THR A 50 -8.30 23.24 -19.28
N PRO A 51 -8.21 23.35 -17.94
CA PRO A 51 -9.20 22.76 -17.05
C PRO A 51 -10.61 23.35 -17.29
N ALA A 52 -11.60 22.49 -17.55
CA ALA A 52 -12.91 22.92 -18.06
C ALA A 52 -13.86 23.48 -16.99
N ALA A 53 -13.71 23.08 -15.72
CA ALA A 53 -14.66 23.45 -14.66
C ALA A 53 -14.07 23.62 -13.25
N ARG A 54 -12.88 23.06 -13.00
CA ARG A 54 -12.19 23.03 -11.71
C ARG A 54 -10.72 22.72 -11.93
N ASP A 55 -9.95 22.77 -10.87
CA ASP A 55 -8.58 22.27 -10.86
C ASP A 55 -8.55 20.80 -11.28
N ILE A 56 -7.54 20.40 -12.07
CA ILE A 56 -7.38 19.02 -12.56
C ILE A 56 -6.03 18.47 -12.17
N ASN A 57 -5.99 17.17 -11.90
CA ASN A 57 -4.76 16.47 -11.58
C ASN A 57 -3.98 16.17 -12.86
N VAL A 58 -2.70 16.53 -12.87
CA VAL A 58 -1.71 16.01 -13.79
C VAL A 58 -1.03 14.83 -13.11
N ARG A 59 -1.03 13.67 -13.76
CA ARG A 59 -0.58 12.41 -13.19
C ARG A 59 0.72 11.93 -13.80
N ALA A 60 1.42 11.04 -13.10
CA ALA A 60 2.67 10.47 -13.57
C ALA A 60 2.49 9.56 -14.80
N ARG A 61 1.28 8.99 -14.96
CA ARG A 61 0.89 8.07 -16.04
C ARG A 61 -0.59 8.26 -16.38
N PRO A 62 -1.06 7.75 -17.54
CA PRO A 62 -2.48 7.58 -17.81
C PRO A 62 -3.13 6.64 -16.79
N GLY A 63 -4.18 7.10 -16.10
CA GLY A 63 -4.96 6.30 -15.14
C GLY A 63 -5.42 7.12 -13.93
N GLU A 64 -6.60 6.83 -13.38
CA GLU A 64 -7.16 7.58 -12.24
C GLU A 64 -6.52 7.20 -10.89
N ASP A 65 -5.90 6.02 -10.84
CA ASP A 65 -5.14 5.46 -9.72
C ASP A 65 -3.68 5.94 -9.69
N GLN A 66 -3.24 6.67 -10.73
CA GLN A 66 -1.85 7.08 -10.89
C GLN A 66 -1.49 8.26 -9.98
N PRO A 67 -0.27 8.32 -9.42
CA PRO A 67 0.15 9.42 -8.55
C PRO A 67 -0.03 10.79 -9.21
N VAL A 68 -0.55 11.74 -8.44
CA VAL A 68 -0.68 13.15 -8.85
C VAL A 68 0.69 13.81 -8.72
N VAL A 69 1.20 14.36 -9.83
CA VAL A 69 2.50 15.06 -9.89
C VAL A 69 2.32 16.55 -9.67
N VAL A 70 1.28 17.14 -10.26
CA VAL A 70 0.91 18.55 -10.06
C VAL A 70 -0.60 18.72 -10.24
N VAL A 71 -1.15 19.75 -9.62
CA VAL A 71 -2.54 20.17 -9.84
C VAL A 71 -2.53 21.39 -10.76
N LEU A 72 -3.22 21.29 -11.89
CA LEU A 72 -3.39 22.38 -12.83
C LEU A 72 -4.63 23.21 -12.44
N ALA A 73 -4.41 24.47 -12.09
CA ALA A 73 -5.44 25.37 -11.59
C ALA A 73 -6.47 25.73 -12.68
N TYR A 74 -7.73 25.90 -12.29
CA TYR A 74 -8.79 26.34 -13.19
C TYR A 74 -8.41 27.64 -13.95
N GLY A 75 -8.65 27.64 -15.26
CA GLY A 75 -8.34 28.78 -16.14
C GLY A 75 -6.88 28.91 -16.55
N SER A 76 -5.99 28.01 -16.09
CA SER A 76 -4.63 27.90 -16.62
C SER A 76 -4.57 26.97 -17.84
N THR A 77 -3.49 27.03 -18.60
CA THR A 77 -3.34 26.28 -19.85
C THR A 77 -1.97 25.62 -19.89
N LEU A 78 -1.91 24.34 -20.26
CA LEU A 78 -0.66 23.61 -20.49
C LEU A 78 -0.53 23.19 -21.95
N PRO A 79 0.67 23.32 -22.56
CA PRO A 79 0.93 22.79 -23.89
C PRO A 79 0.84 21.27 -23.91
N VAL A 80 0.18 20.73 -24.93
CA VAL A 80 0.04 19.29 -25.13
C VAL A 80 1.15 18.79 -26.06
N ALA A 81 1.94 17.84 -25.56
CA ALA A 81 3.02 17.19 -26.28
C ALA A 81 2.54 16.09 -27.24
N GLY A 82 1.44 15.43 -26.87
CA GLY A 82 0.92 14.27 -27.57
C GLY A 82 -0.25 13.64 -26.82
N HIS A 83 -0.60 12.42 -27.20
CA HIS A 83 -1.64 11.64 -26.54
C HIS A 83 -1.23 10.17 -26.40
N ASN A 84 -1.88 9.44 -25.50
CA ASN A 84 -1.71 7.98 -25.44
C ASN A 84 -2.39 7.30 -26.64
N ALA A 85 -2.13 6.02 -26.91
CA ALA A 85 -2.72 5.31 -28.06
C ALA A 85 -4.27 5.36 -28.09
N GLY A 86 -4.92 5.42 -26.92
CA GLY A 86 -6.37 5.49 -26.75
C GLY A 86 -7.00 6.87 -27.00
N ARG A 87 -6.19 7.95 -27.10
CA ARG A 87 -6.64 9.36 -27.21
C ARG A 87 -7.51 9.86 -26.05
N ASP A 88 -7.51 9.14 -24.94
CA ASP A 88 -8.25 9.47 -23.72
C ASP A 88 -7.36 10.21 -22.70
N TRP A 89 -6.04 10.30 -22.95
CA TRP A 89 -5.10 11.07 -22.14
C TRP A 89 -4.16 11.93 -22.98
N TYR A 90 -3.95 13.17 -22.56
CA TYR A 90 -2.97 14.10 -23.10
C TYR A 90 -1.68 14.07 -22.30
N ALA A 91 -0.55 13.96 -23.00
CA ALA A 91 0.78 14.14 -22.43
C ALA A 91 1.10 15.64 -22.38
N VAL A 92 1.51 16.14 -21.22
CA VAL A 92 1.85 17.56 -20.99
C VAL A 92 3.26 17.66 -20.42
N TRP A 93 4.06 18.58 -20.97
CA TRP A 93 5.39 18.85 -20.43
C TRP A 93 5.27 19.70 -19.17
N LEU A 94 5.88 19.25 -18.09
CA LEU A 94 5.98 19.99 -16.84
C LEU A 94 7.34 20.67 -16.80
N GLU A 95 7.37 21.98 -16.57
CA GLU A 95 8.63 22.68 -16.35
C GLU A 95 9.14 22.44 -14.93
N THR A 96 10.44 22.21 -14.78
CA THR A 96 11.13 22.24 -13.49
C THR A 96 11.77 23.62 -13.27
N PRO A 97 12.01 24.06 -12.02
CA PRO A 97 12.62 25.37 -11.73
C PRO A 97 13.96 25.66 -12.42
N ASP A 98 14.65 24.62 -12.89
CA ASP A 98 15.94 24.72 -13.57
C ASP A 98 15.83 24.72 -15.11
N GLY A 99 14.62 24.80 -15.67
CA GLY A 99 14.33 24.83 -17.10
C GLY A 99 14.17 23.42 -17.69
N VAL A 100 13.20 23.29 -18.61
CA VAL A 100 12.73 22.06 -19.27
C VAL A 100 13.82 20.98 -19.42
N THR A 101 13.75 19.96 -18.57
CA THR A 101 14.59 18.76 -18.66
C THR A 101 13.93 17.77 -19.61
N GLY A 102 14.51 17.59 -20.80
CA GLY A 102 14.13 16.51 -21.73
C GLY A 102 14.29 15.09 -21.16
N ASP A 103 14.83 14.97 -19.93
CA ASP A 103 15.01 13.72 -19.20
C ASP A 103 13.86 13.39 -18.23
N VAL A 104 12.88 14.29 -18.05
CA VAL A 104 11.72 14.07 -17.17
C VAL A 104 10.53 13.62 -18.01
N PRO A 105 9.88 12.48 -17.69
CA PRO A 105 8.68 12.03 -18.38
C PRO A 105 7.56 13.08 -18.38
N PRO A 106 6.73 13.17 -19.44
CA PRO A 106 5.59 14.06 -19.45
C PRO A 106 4.58 13.66 -18.37
N GLY A 107 3.88 14.64 -17.83
CA GLY A 107 2.68 14.42 -17.03
C GLY A 107 1.48 14.06 -17.92
N TRP A 108 0.42 13.57 -17.31
CA TRP A 108 -0.76 13.06 -18.03
C TRP A 108 -2.05 13.69 -17.50
N VAL A 109 -2.85 14.21 -18.43
CA VAL A 109 -4.17 14.81 -18.16
C VAL A 109 -5.24 14.03 -18.88
N ALA A 110 -6.29 13.64 -18.16
CA ALA A 110 -7.44 12.97 -18.76
C ALA A 110 -8.19 13.90 -19.72
N ALA A 111 -8.42 13.44 -20.95
CA ALA A 111 -9.04 14.24 -22.01
C ALA A 111 -10.49 14.63 -21.73
N TRP A 112 -11.17 13.94 -20.79
CA TRP A 112 -12.55 14.24 -20.40
C TRP A 112 -12.67 15.27 -19.27
N VAL A 113 -11.57 15.64 -18.60
CA VAL A 113 -11.56 16.67 -17.54
C VAL A 113 -10.92 17.98 -17.99
N GLY A 114 -10.16 17.97 -19.07
CA GLY A 114 -9.59 19.14 -19.72
C GLY A 114 -10.20 19.40 -21.09
N GLU A 115 -10.33 20.67 -21.47
CA GLU A 115 -10.72 21.09 -22.80
C GLU A 115 -9.46 21.31 -23.64
N ALA A 116 -9.38 20.61 -24.77
CA ALA A 116 -8.30 20.77 -25.74
C ALA A 116 -8.60 21.95 -26.67
N VAL A 117 -7.68 22.90 -26.76
CA VAL A 117 -7.81 24.14 -27.53
C VAL A 117 -6.69 24.22 -28.55
N GLY A 118 -7.06 24.55 -29.80
CA GLY A 118 -6.11 24.72 -30.91
C GLY A 118 -5.95 23.46 -31.77
N ALA A 119 -4.78 23.27 -32.37
CA ALA A 119 -4.52 22.23 -33.38
C ALA A 119 -4.15 20.88 -32.73
N CYS A 120 -5.15 20.17 -32.21
CA CYS A 120 -4.99 18.92 -31.45
C CYS A 120 -5.19 17.64 -32.28
N GLU A 121 -5.46 17.76 -33.58
CA GLU A 121 -5.79 16.64 -34.45
C GLU A 121 -4.57 15.81 -34.88
N GLU A 122 -3.40 16.46 -34.99
CA GLU A 122 -2.15 15.88 -35.49
C GLU A 122 -1.13 15.57 -34.37
N LEU A 123 -1.62 15.43 -33.13
CA LEU A 123 -0.78 15.08 -31.99
C LEU A 123 -0.13 13.69 -32.17
N SER A 124 1.14 13.59 -31.78
CA SER A 124 1.87 12.32 -31.79
C SER A 124 1.39 11.38 -30.67
N VAL A 125 1.51 10.07 -30.92
CA VAL A 125 1.33 9.07 -29.86
C VAL A 125 2.60 9.07 -29.01
N ILE A 126 2.42 9.27 -27.71
CA ILE A 126 3.48 9.13 -26.70
C ILE A 126 3.15 7.89 -25.88
N ASP A 127 4.09 6.97 -25.79
CA ASP A 127 3.97 5.82 -24.90
C ASP A 127 4.26 6.28 -23.46
N PRO A 128 3.42 5.94 -22.48
CA PRO A 128 3.72 6.21 -21.09
C PRO A 128 4.99 5.44 -20.66
N PRO A 129 5.69 5.90 -19.61
CA PRO A 129 6.81 5.15 -19.05
C PRO A 129 6.39 3.71 -18.75
N ALA A 130 7.24 2.73 -19.11
CA ALA A 130 6.99 1.35 -18.73
C ALA A 130 6.87 1.22 -17.21
N ASP A 131 6.03 0.32 -16.71
CA ASP A 131 5.98 0.00 -15.27
C ASP A 131 7.38 -0.37 -14.76
N PRO A 132 7.69 -0.07 -13.48
CA PRO A 132 8.92 -0.54 -12.88
C PRO A 132 9.01 -2.06 -13.04
N PRO A 133 10.19 -2.65 -13.31
CA PRO A 133 10.34 -4.09 -13.44
C PRO A 133 9.78 -4.88 -12.25
N GLU A 134 9.74 -4.25 -11.06
CA GLU A 134 9.14 -4.79 -9.84
C GLU A 134 7.64 -5.03 -9.97
N TYR A 135 6.93 -4.26 -10.80
CA TYR A 135 5.50 -4.43 -11.02
C TYR A 135 5.18 -5.79 -11.65
N ASP A 136 5.94 -6.20 -12.67
CA ASP A 136 5.80 -7.52 -13.28
C ASP A 136 6.08 -8.64 -12.28
N VAL A 137 7.05 -8.44 -11.38
CA VAL A 137 7.35 -9.38 -10.30
C VAL A 137 6.16 -9.49 -9.36
N LEU A 138 5.58 -8.37 -8.91
CA LEU A 138 4.42 -8.35 -8.01
C LEU A 138 3.20 -9.03 -8.65
N MET A 139 2.93 -8.74 -9.93
CA MET A 139 1.82 -9.33 -10.67
C MET A 139 2.02 -10.84 -10.96
N ALA A 140 3.26 -11.32 -10.93
CA ALA A 140 3.58 -12.74 -11.05
C ALA A 140 3.53 -13.50 -9.71
N VAL A 141 3.43 -12.82 -8.56
CA VAL A 141 3.25 -13.48 -7.27
C VAL A 141 1.86 -14.11 -7.23
N PRO A 142 1.74 -15.42 -6.97
CA PRO A 142 0.44 -16.06 -6.88
C PRO A 142 -0.31 -15.54 -5.64
N VAL A 143 -1.60 -15.24 -5.82
CA VAL A 143 -2.48 -14.76 -4.73
C VAL A 143 -2.55 -15.76 -3.58
N LEU A 144 -2.54 -17.05 -3.91
CA LEU A 144 -2.43 -18.13 -2.94
C LEU A 144 -1.05 -18.77 -3.09
N PRO A 145 -0.24 -18.85 -2.02
CA PRO A 145 1.05 -19.50 -2.10
C PRO A 145 0.90 -21.01 -2.34
N ASP A 146 1.88 -21.63 -2.98
CA ASP A 146 2.00 -23.08 -2.97
C ASP A 146 2.32 -23.55 -1.55
N ILE A 147 1.32 -24.16 -0.90
CA ILE A 147 1.45 -24.65 0.46
C ILE A 147 2.21 -25.98 0.44
N ASN A 148 3.42 -25.99 1.00
CA ASN A 148 4.17 -27.22 1.25
C ASN A 148 3.71 -27.84 2.60
N PRO A 149 3.01 -28.99 2.60
CA PRO A 149 2.47 -29.58 3.83
C PRO A 149 3.54 -30.02 4.83
N ASP A 150 4.70 -30.47 4.34
CA ASP A 150 5.80 -30.90 5.21
C ASP A 150 6.44 -29.69 5.91
N ARG A 151 6.59 -28.58 5.19
CA ARG A 151 7.07 -27.33 5.78
C ARG A 151 6.11 -26.76 6.80
N LEU A 152 4.79 -26.80 6.53
CA LEU A 152 3.79 -26.39 7.52
C LEU A 152 3.84 -27.25 8.78
N ARG A 153 4.00 -28.57 8.63
CA ARG A 153 4.12 -29.48 9.77
C ARG A 153 5.36 -29.16 10.61
N GLU A 154 6.50 -28.89 9.97
CA GLU A 154 7.72 -28.47 10.67
C GLU A 154 7.53 -27.16 11.45
N ILE A 155 6.86 -26.16 10.85
CA ILE A 155 6.54 -24.89 11.52
C ILE A 155 5.63 -25.14 12.73
N PHE A 156 4.60 -25.98 12.57
CA PHE A 156 3.68 -26.32 13.65
C PHE A 156 4.40 -27.05 14.80
N GLU A 157 5.21 -28.06 14.51
CA GLU A 157 6.01 -28.79 15.49
C GLU A 157 7.02 -27.88 16.20
N ARG A 158 7.64 -26.94 15.48
CA ARG A 158 8.50 -25.93 16.07
C ARG A 158 7.73 -25.00 17.01
N GLY A 159 6.51 -24.60 16.64
CA GLY A 159 5.62 -23.84 17.49
C GLY A 159 5.29 -24.58 18.79
N GLN A 160 4.96 -25.87 18.70
CA GLN A 160 4.73 -26.71 19.87
C GLN A 160 5.96 -26.76 20.79
N ALA A 161 7.16 -26.89 20.23
CA ALA A 161 8.42 -26.87 20.99
C ALA A 161 8.73 -25.51 21.64
N LEU A 162 8.08 -24.45 21.17
CA LEU A 162 8.15 -23.11 21.76
C LEU A 162 7.00 -22.84 22.74
N GLU A 163 6.10 -23.80 22.99
CA GLU A 163 4.90 -23.61 23.83
C GLU A 163 3.93 -22.56 23.25
N ILE A 164 3.80 -22.54 21.93
CA ILE A 164 2.68 -21.87 21.23
C ILE A 164 1.41 -22.68 21.47
N ASP A 165 0.29 -22.01 21.78
CA ASP A 165 -0.98 -22.69 21.97
C ASP A 165 -1.53 -23.16 20.63
N ALA A 166 -1.55 -24.49 20.46
CA ALA A 166 -2.01 -25.17 19.25
C ALA A 166 -3.43 -24.77 18.83
N ARG A 167 -4.30 -24.48 19.82
CA ARG A 167 -5.71 -24.18 19.63
C ARG A 167 -6.00 -22.69 19.58
N ALA A 168 -5.01 -21.84 19.82
CA ALA A 168 -5.21 -20.41 19.80
C ALA A 168 -5.14 -19.87 18.37
N VAL A 169 -6.18 -19.12 18.00
CA VAL A 169 -6.23 -18.31 16.79
C VAL A 169 -6.46 -16.86 17.20
N THR A 170 -5.82 -15.93 16.49
CA THR A 170 -6.07 -14.49 16.65
C THR A 170 -6.38 -13.83 15.31
N TRP A 171 -6.93 -12.64 15.39
CA TRP A 171 -7.32 -11.81 14.26
C TRP A 171 -6.47 -10.54 14.24
N VAL A 172 -6.01 -10.15 13.05
CA VAL A 172 -5.25 -8.91 12.85
C VAL A 172 -5.97 -8.08 11.81
N GLY A 173 -6.29 -6.82 12.10
CA GLY A 173 -7.03 -6.01 11.15
C GLY A 173 -7.76 -4.81 11.72
N ASP A 174 -8.73 -4.35 10.92
CA ASP A 174 -9.53 -3.16 11.18
C ASP A 174 -10.94 -3.50 11.72
N CYS A 175 -11.87 -2.56 11.59
CA CYS A 175 -13.27 -2.71 11.99
C CYS A 175 -14.00 -3.90 11.37
N ASN A 176 -13.57 -4.41 10.21
CA ASN A 176 -14.17 -5.60 9.62
C ASN A 176 -13.80 -6.87 10.40
N THR A 177 -12.55 -6.93 10.86
CA THR A 177 -12.02 -8.05 11.64
C THR A 177 -12.46 -7.97 13.11
N ALA A 178 -12.58 -6.75 13.66
CA ALA A 178 -13.02 -6.50 15.03
C ALA A 178 -14.53 -6.71 15.26
N SER A 179 -15.30 -6.91 14.19
CA SER A 179 -16.76 -7.02 14.26
C SER A 179 -17.20 -8.34 14.86
N GLU A 180 -18.17 -8.31 15.78
CA GLU A 180 -18.81 -9.52 16.32
C GLU A 180 -19.50 -10.38 15.24
N LEU A 181 -19.75 -9.81 14.05
CA LEU A 181 -20.34 -10.55 12.93
C LEU A 181 -19.31 -11.30 12.08
N PHE A 182 -18.01 -11.12 12.34
CA PHE A 182 -16.96 -11.73 11.51
C PHE A 182 -16.84 -13.23 11.77
N LEU A 183 -16.36 -13.62 12.96
CA LEU A 183 -16.12 -15.02 13.28
C LEU A 183 -16.76 -15.50 14.58
N ASN A 184 -17.19 -14.61 15.48
CA ASN A 184 -17.88 -14.98 16.72
C ASN A 184 -19.05 -15.96 16.54
N PRO A 185 -19.83 -15.95 15.44
CA PRO A 185 -20.94 -16.89 15.28
C PRO A 185 -20.54 -18.38 15.35
N PHE A 186 -19.26 -18.72 15.08
CA PHE A 186 -18.75 -20.08 15.21
C PHE A 186 -18.72 -20.59 16.66
N ASP A 187 -18.48 -19.71 17.64
CA ASP A 187 -18.55 -20.06 19.08
C ASP A 187 -19.98 -19.93 19.65
N GLN A 188 -20.90 -19.35 18.89
CA GLN A 188 -22.29 -19.12 19.31
C GLN A 188 -23.26 -20.17 18.73
N GLU A 189 -22.73 -21.22 18.07
CA GLU A 189 -23.51 -22.23 17.36
C GLU A 189 -24.48 -21.61 16.33
N ASN A 190 -24.12 -20.44 15.79
CA ASN A 190 -24.96 -19.65 14.89
C ASN A 190 -24.34 -19.56 13.49
N TYR A 191 -24.07 -20.72 12.89
CA TYR A 191 -23.48 -20.79 11.55
C TYR A 191 -24.06 -21.97 10.75
N ASP A 192 -23.98 -21.84 9.42
CA ASP A 192 -24.23 -22.91 8.46
C ASP A 192 -23.05 -22.91 7.48
N LEU A 193 -22.26 -23.99 7.47
CA LEU A 193 -21.11 -24.12 6.57
C LEU A 193 -21.51 -24.33 5.11
N GLY A 194 -22.78 -24.64 4.83
CA GLY A 194 -23.29 -24.89 3.49
C GLY A 194 -22.44 -25.91 2.73
N PRO A 195 -21.85 -25.56 1.58
CA PRO A 195 -21.03 -26.47 0.80
C PRO A 195 -19.65 -26.78 1.43
N TYR A 196 -19.24 -26.05 2.47
CA TYR A 196 -17.92 -26.17 3.11
C TYR A 196 -17.94 -27.01 4.38
N GLY A 197 -18.78 -28.05 4.42
CA GLY A 197 -18.94 -28.92 5.59
C GLY A 197 -17.64 -29.60 6.03
N GLU A 198 -16.65 -29.72 5.13
CA GLU A 198 -15.29 -30.19 5.44
C GLU A 198 -14.54 -29.30 6.46
N LEU A 199 -14.98 -28.05 6.68
CA LEU A 199 -14.38 -27.14 7.64
C LEU A 199 -14.88 -27.35 9.07
N GLU A 200 -15.87 -28.20 9.30
CA GLU A 200 -16.43 -28.45 10.63
C GLU A 200 -15.35 -28.86 11.65
N ASP A 201 -14.45 -29.77 11.26
CA ASP A 201 -13.33 -30.19 12.12
C ASP A 201 -12.39 -29.02 12.46
N THR A 202 -12.26 -28.03 11.58
CA THR A 202 -11.46 -26.82 11.81
C THR A 202 -12.16 -25.89 12.81
N VAL A 203 -13.47 -25.69 12.65
CA VAL A 203 -14.29 -24.92 13.61
C VAL A 203 -14.20 -25.55 14.99
N LEU A 204 -14.39 -26.87 15.10
CA LEU A 204 -14.29 -27.58 16.39
C LEU A 204 -12.88 -27.56 16.99
N TYR A 205 -11.84 -27.53 16.15
CA TYR A 205 -10.45 -27.43 16.60
C TYR A 205 -10.15 -26.09 17.28
N PHE A 206 -10.69 -24.99 16.76
CA PHE A 206 -10.48 -23.63 17.28
C PHE A 206 -11.62 -23.14 18.19
N ALA A 207 -12.64 -23.97 18.47
CA ALA A 207 -13.75 -23.62 19.35
C ALA A 207 -13.28 -23.01 20.68
N GLY A 208 -13.93 -21.91 21.06
CA GLY A 208 -13.62 -21.04 22.19
C GLY A 208 -12.73 -19.84 21.84
N TRP A 209 -12.09 -19.82 20.67
CA TRP A 209 -11.24 -18.71 20.24
C TRP A 209 -11.90 -17.78 19.24
N PHE A 210 -13.04 -18.15 18.63
CA PHE A 210 -13.73 -17.30 17.66
C PHE A 210 -14.28 -16.01 18.27
N THR A 211 -14.52 -16.00 19.57
CA THR A 211 -14.94 -14.82 20.35
C THR A 211 -13.79 -14.07 21.03
N HIS A 212 -12.54 -14.44 20.74
CA HIS A 212 -11.35 -13.77 21.28
C HIS A 212 -11.26 -12.32 20.79
N GLU A 213 -11.17 -11.39 21.75
CA GLU A 213 -10.94 -9.98 21.48
C GLU A 213 -9.43 -9.73 21.28
N SER A 214 -9.03 -9.55 20.01
CA SER A 214 -7.63 -9.30 19.66
C SER A 214 -7.22 -7.85 19.90
N MET A 215 -6.06 -7.65 20.52
CA MET A 215 -5.46 -6.31 20.62
C MET A 215 -5.00 -5.79 19.26
N ALA A 216 -4.75 -6.69 18.30
CA ALA A 216 -4.32 -6.39 16.94
C ALA A 216 -5.49 -6.37 15.93
N GLY A 217 -6.74 -6.49 16.39
CA GLY A 217 -7.93 -6.43 15.55
C GLY A 217 -8.94 -5.44 16.13
N GLN A 218 -8.79 -4.16 15.80
CA GLN A 218 -9.55 -3.08 16.44
C GLN A 218 -10.17 -2.12 15.42
N VAL A 219 -11.23 -1.44 15.85
CA VAL A 219 -11.90 -0.44 15.03
C VAL A 219 -10.95 0.75 14.75
N GLY A 220 -10.80 1.09 13.47
CA GLY A 220 -9.97 2.22 13.03
C GLY A 220 -8.49 1.93 12.87
N PHE A 221 -8.06 0.67 13.08
CA PHE A 221 -6.68 0.27 12.84
C PHE A 221 -6.39 0.14 11.34
N ASN A 222 -5.13 0.35 10.99
CA ASN A 222 -4.55 0.09 9.67
C ASN A 222 -3.21 -0.67 9.84
N ALA A 223 -2.53 -0.98 8.74
CA ALA A 223 -1.31 -1.77 8.76
C ALA A 223 -0.18 -1.12 9.60
N LEU A 224 -0.10 0.22 9.64
CA LEU A 224 0.91 0.95 10.42
C LEU A 224 0.55 1.00 11.90
N THR A 225 -0.74 1.08 12.24
CA THR A 225 -1.21 1.07 13.64
C THR A 225 -0.68 -0.15 14.40
N MET A 226 -0.52 -1.30 13.73
CA MET A 226 -0.02 -2.54 14.31
C MET A 226 1.37 -2.44 14.95
N LEU A 227 2.15 -1.46 14.53
CA LEU A 227 3.55 -1.28 14.92
C LEU A 227 3.75 -0.10 15.88
N ASP A 228 2.70 0.71 16.12
CA ASP A 228 2.80 1.94 16.89
C ASP A 228 2.38 1.71 18.35
N PRO A 229 3.30 1.83 19.34
CA PRO A 229 3.01 1.59 20.75
C PRO A 229 1.99 2.56 21.35
N ILE A 230 1.62 3.66 20.68
CA ILE A 230 0.59 4.56 21.22
C ILE A 230 -0.80 3.92 21.26
N TRP A 231 -1.01 2.82 20.53
CA TRP A 231 -2.30 2.16 20.38
C TRP A 231 -2.51 0.97 21.31
N VAL A 232 -1.55 0.65 22.17
CA VAL A 232 -1.69 -0.45 23.12
C VAL A 232 -2.25 0.01 24.47
N ASP A 233 -2.91 -0.91 25.17
CA ASP A 233 -3.23 -0.74 26.58
C ASP A 233 -1.96 -0.98 27.42
N PRO A 234 -1.39 0.02 28.10
CA PRO A 234 -0.19 -0.14 28.90
C PRO A 234 -0.40 -1.02 30.15
N ALA A 235 -1.64 -1.36 30.50
CA ALA A 235 -1.91 -2.36 31.54
C ALA A 235 -1.68 -3.79 31.05
N LEU A 236 -1.64 -4.01 29.74
CA LEU A 236 -1.58 -5.32 29.09
C LEU A 236 -0.27 -5.52 28.29
N CYS A 237 0.24 -4.44 27.71
CA CYS A 237 1.36 -4.44 26.77
C CYS A 237 2.59 -3.71 27.33
N GLU A 238 3.77 -3.99 26.78
CA GLU A 238 5.02 -3.32 27.17
C GLU A 238 5.14 -1.92 26.52
N ASP A 239 5.95 -1.03 27.10
CA ASP A 239 6.01 0.41 26.72
C ASP A 239 6.40 0.69 25.24
N ASP A 240 7.20 -0.18 24.62
CA ASP A 240 7.66 -0.06 23.22
C ASP A 240 7.01 -1.12 22.30
N GLU A 241 5.89 -1.71 22.74
CA GLU A 241 5.25 -2.82 22.06
C GLU A 241 4.03 -2.34 21.25
N GLY A 242 4.07 -2.53 19.92
CA GLY A 242 2.89 -2.30 19.08
C GLY A 242 1.80 -3.36 19.30
N PRO A 243 0.54 -3.09 18.89
CA PRO A 243 -0.59 -4.01 19.08
C PRO A 243 -0.34 -5.43 18.62
N LEU A 244 0.32 -5.61 17.47
CA LEU A 244 0.61 -6.94 16.91
C LEU A 244 1.60 -7.73 17.75
N ALA A 245 2.66 -7.07 18.21
CA ALA A 245 3.67 -7.70 19.07
C ALA A 245 3.06 -8.09 20.42
N CYS A 246 2.23 -7.22 21.00
CA CYS A 246 1.53 -7.49 22.24
C CYS A 246 0.59 -8.68 22.13
N GLU A 247 -0.21 -8.73 21.06
CA GLU A 247 -1.10 -9.86 20.79
C GLU A 247 -0.32 -11.18 20.70
N TYR A 248 0.76 -11.22 19.92
CA TYR A 248 1.56 -12.44 19.76
C TYR A 248 2.27 -12.88 21.02
N ARG A 249 2.75 -11.94 21.84
CA ARG A 249 3.37 -12.25 23.12
C ARG A 249 2.36 -12.82 24.11
N ARG A 250 1.17 -12.21 24.20
CA ARG A 250 0.16 -12.57 25.20
C ARG A 250 -0.62 -13.82 24.82
N VAL A 251 -1.08 -13.89 23.57
CA VAL A 251 -1.96 -14.94 23.08
C VAL A 251 -1.18 -16.14 22.57
N ARG A 252 0.02 -15.93 22.04
CA ARG A 252 0.88 -16.98 21.46
C ARG A 252 0.09 -17.90 20.52
N PRO A 253 -0.60 -17.35 19.51
CA PRO A 253 -1.51 -18.11 18.65
C PRO A 253 -0.76 -19.02 17.68
N ALA A 254 -1.32 -20.19 17.39
CA ALA A 254 -0.86 -21.05 16.30
C ALA A 254 -1.20 -20.49 14.93
N VAL A 255 -2.30 -19.73 14.82
CA VAL A 255 -2.78 -19.14 13.58
C VAL A 255 -3.16 -17.67 13.80
N ALA A 256 -2.75 -16.80 12.88
CA ALA A 256 -3.24 -15.43 12.81
C ALA A 256 -3.94 -15.21 11.46
N VAL A 257 -5.19 -14.75 11.50
CA VAL A 257 -5.92 -14.37 10.28
C VAL A 257 -5.82 -12.85 10.15
N MET A 258 -5.24 -12.39 9.05
CA MET A 258 -5.00 -10.96 8.81
C MET A 258 -5.91 -10.44 7.70
N MET A 259 -6.67 -9.39 7.99
CA MET A 259 -7.51 -8.71 7.02
C MET A 259 -7.57 -7.23 7.33
N PHE A 260 -7.10 -6.43 6.39
CA PHE A 260 -7.24 -4.98 6.39
C PHE A 260 -8.21 -4.57 5.30
N GLY A 261 -9.14 -3.68 5.64
CA GLY A 261 -10.13 -3.15 4.74
C GLY A 261 -9.66 -1.88 4.03
N PRO A 262 -10.60 -1.07 3.50
CA PRO A 262 -10.32 0.12 2.71
C PRO A 262 -9.52 1.21 3.43
N ASN A 263 -9.34 1.13 4.75
CA ASN A 263 -8.53 2.08 5.52
C ASN A 263 -7.03 1.99 5.20
N ASP A 264 -6.58 0.93 4.52
CA ASP A 264 -5.21 0.72 4.07
C ASP A 264 -5.00 0.99 2.56
N MET A 265 -5.92 1.71 1.92
CA MET A 265 -5.86 2.11 0.50
C MET A 265 -5.23 3.50 0.31
#